data_AF-A0A1Q7QGK0-F1
#
_entry.id   AF-A0A1Q7QGK0-F1
#
_cell.length_a   1.000
_cell.length_b   1.000
_cell.length_c   1.000
_cell.angle_alpha   90.00
_cell.angle_beta   90.00
_cell.angle_gamma   90.00
#
_symmetry.space_group_name_H-M   'P 1'
#
loop_
_entity.id
_entity.type
_entity.pdbx_description
1 polymer ?
#
loop_
_entity_poly.entity_id
_entity_poly.type
_entity_poly.pdbx_seq_one_letter_code
_entity_poly.pdbx_strand_id
1 'polypeptide(L)'
;MLGPAWFDLGDRKVQPFVIAPWSDEVGPEYEKLPRILQRLRGEWPCVPFGMSEARKDLPPDWRPDVTSSGDYVDPDLHGYSSNSHWQLVRVEPRRIELVLEYPPLHPIRRVVRTITASEEAPALEISLMVQSRAGSDLPIGVHPVLRLPDSPRMASLDFGGAPRAWTSPTPVEPGISRFKSDVRNALLTQMPTVSASGAQQTENMTRLPLPYPTEELVLVVGHHGSAMLTN
;
A
#
# COMPACT_ATOMS: atom_id res chain seq x y z
N MET A 1 6.32 -10.72 1.71
CA MET A 1 6.89 -9.49 1.12
C MET A 1 7.89 -9.86 0.04
N LEU A 2 7.87 -9.17 -1.10
CA LEU A 2 8.87 -9.25 -2.16
C LEU A 2 9.79 -8.03 -2.09
N GLY A 3 10.98 -8.16 -1.50
CA GLY A 3 11.96 -7.09 -1.46
C GLY A 3 13.25 -7.48 -0.72
N PRO A 4 14.43 -6.97 -1.12
CA PRO A 4 14.68 -6.19 -2.34
C PRO A 4 14.45 -6.98 -3.63
N ALA A 5 14.03 -6.30 -4.69
CA ALA A 5 14.01 -6.83 -6.06
C ALA A 5 14.88 -5.92 -6.93
N TRP A 6 15.83 -6.53 -7.64
CA TRP A 6 16.77 -5.83 -8.52
C TRP A 6 16.43 -6.12 -9.98
N PHE A 7 16.45 -5.08 -10.79
CA PHE A 7 16.19 -5.14 -12.22
C PHE A 7 17.42 -4.67 -12.97
N ASP A 8 17.81 -5.41 -14.01
CA ASP A 8 18.91 -5.07 -14.88
C ASP A 8 18.37 -4.38 -16.14
N LEU A 9 18.71 -3.12 -16.35
CA LEU A 9 18.30 -2.33 -17.52
C LEU A 9 19.37 -2.34 -18.62
N GLY A 10 20.45 -3.10 -18.44
CA GLY A 10 21.60 -3.17 -19.35
C GLY A 10 22.69 -2.17 -19.00
N ASP A 11 22.36 -0.88 -18.93
CA ASP A 11 23.29 0.21 -18.58
C ASP A 11 23.40 0.43 -17.06
N ARG A 12 22.37 0.04 -16.31
CA ARG A 12 22.30 0.18 -14.85
C ARG A 12 21.42 -0.90 -14.21
N LYS A 13 21.62 -1.09 -12.91
CA LYS A 13 20.73 -1.89 -12.06
C LYS A 13 19.88 -0.98 -11.18
N VAL A 14 18.60 -1.29 -11.06
CA VAL A 14 17.65 -0.50 -10.26
C VAL A 14 16.92 -1.37 -9.24
N GLN A 15 16.58 -0.75 -8.10
CA GLN A 15 15.87 -1.38 -6.97
C GLN A 15 14.64 -0.49 -6.66
N PRO A 16 13.49 -0.72 -7.33
CA PRO A 16 12.39 0.24 -7.33
C PRO A 16 11.59 0.25 -6.03
N PHE A 17 11.58 -0.84 -5.26
CA PHE A 17 10.84 -0.90 -4.01
C PHE A 17 11.55 -0.21 -2.83
N VAL A 18 10.80 0.31 -1.87
CA VAL A 18 11.36 0.83 -0.62
C VAL A 18 11.84 -0.32 0.27
N ILE A 19 12.93 -0.05 1.00
CA ILE A 19 13.32 -0.77 2.21
C ILE A 19 13.26 0.26 3.33
N ALA A 20 12.50 -0.02 4.39
CA ALA A 20 12.40 0.90 5.51
C ALA A 20 13.75 1.07 6.21
N PRO A 21 14.09 2.28 6.71
CA PRO A 21 15.39 2.54 7.32
C PRO A 21 15.61 1.72 8.61
N TRP A 22 14.54 1.38 9.34
CA TRP A 22 14.59 0.55 10.53
C TRP A 22 14.58 -0.96 10.23
N SER A 23 14.64 -1.37 8.97
CA SER A 23 14.32 -2.75 8.58
C SER A 23 15.26 -3.82 9.17
N ASP A 24 16.46 -3.43 9.58
CA ASP A 24 17.47 -4.27 10.22
C ASP A 24 17.74 -3.89 11.69
N GLU A 25 16.89 -3.04 12.29
CA GLU A 25 16.95 -2.71 13.73
C GLU A 25 16.61 -3.92 14.60
N VAL A 26 17.05 -3.87 15.85
CA VAL A 26 16.82 -4.91 16.86
C VAL A 26 16.51 -4.26 18.22
N GLY A 27 15.80 -4.99 19.08
CA GLY A 27 15.54 -4.58 20.46
C GLY A 27 14.05 -4.38 20.79
N PRO A 28 13.72 -4.00 22.03
CA PRO A 28 12.36 -4.06 22.55
C PRO A 28 11.36 -3.17 21.79
N GLU A 29 11.76 -1.99 21.33
CA GLU A 29 10.86 -1.12 20.56
C GLU A 29 10.57 -1.66 19.16
N TYR A 30 11.57 -2.26 18.51
CA TYR A 30 11.40 -2.95 17.24
C TYR A 30 10.50 -4.18 17.39
N GLU A 31 10.67 -4.95 18.45
CA GLU A 31 9.86 -6.14 18.73
C GLU A 31 8.38 -5.83 19.00
N LYS A 32 8.07 -4.60 19.45
CA LYS A 32 6.69 -4.12 19.61
C LYS A 32 6.01 -3.73 18.30
N LEU A 33 6.76 -3.54 17.22
CA LEU A 33 6.17 -3.22 15.92
C LEU A 33 5.28 -4.38 15.46
N PRO A 34 4.11 -4.10 14.85
CA PRO A 34 3.35 -5.09 14.10
C PRO A 34 4.26 -5.86 13.13
N ARG A 35 3.99 -7.15 12.92
CA ARG A 35 4.84 -8.02 12.10
C ARG A 35 5.04 -7.48 10.68
N ILE A 36 4.01 -6.87 10.10
CA ILE A 36 4.08 -6.19 8.80
C ILE A 36 5.08 -5.01 8.77
N LEU A 37 5.30 -4.33 9.90
CA LEU A 37 6.26 -3.22 9.99
C LEU A 37 7.69 -3.71 10.32
N GLN A 38 7.82 -4.90 10.90
CA GLN A 38 9.11 -5.56 11.07
C GLN A 38 9.67 -5.92 9.69
N ARG A 39 10.88 -5.44 9.39
CA ARG A 39 11.55 -5.61 8.08
C ARG A 39 10.77 -5.05 6.89
N LEU A 40 9.89 -4.07 7.08
CA LEU A 40 9.04 -3.46 6.03
C LEU A 40 9.82 -3.17 4.74
N ARG A 41 9.41 -3.81 3.64
CA ARG A 41 10.03 -3.64 2.31
C ARG A 41 9.14 -4.18 1.20
N GLY A 42 9.31 -3.64 -0.01
CA GLY A 42 8.83 -4.33 -1.19
C GLY A 42 7.35 -4.14 -1.52
N GLU A 43 6.75 -5.25 -1.94
CA GLU A 43 5.32 -5.43 -2.15
C GLU A 43 4.80 -6.63 -1.35
N TRP A 44 3.54 -6.57 -0.91
CA TRP A 44 2.86 -7.69 -0.27
C TRP A 44 1.33 -7.61 -0.45
N PRO A 45 0.65 -8.77 -0.43
CA PRO A 45 -0.81 -8.83 -0.42
C PRO A 45 -1.38 -8.70 0.99
N CYS A 46 -2.53 -8.04 1.09
CA CYS A 46 -3.30 -7.82 2.30
C CYS A 46 -4.68 -8.46 2.13
N VAL A 47 -4.89 -9.59 2.79
CA VAL A 47 -6.09 -10.42 2.66
C VAL A 47 -6.54 -10.85 4.07
N PRO A 48 -7.54 -10.17 4.67
CA PRO A 48 -8.18 -8.95 4.20
C PRO A 48 -7.31 -7.69 4.37
N PHE A 49 -7.56 -6.65 3.57
CA PHE A 49 -6.95 -5.33 3.75
C PHE A 49 -7.78 -4.46 4.71
N GLY A 50 -7.15 -3.86 5.72
CA GLY A 50 -7.82 -2.92 6.59
C GLY A 50 -7.12 -2.75 7.93
N MET A 51 -7.81 -2.10 8.87
CA MET A 51 -7.37 -1.94 10.25
C MET A 51 -7.98 -3.05 11.12
N SER A 52 -7.26 -3.46 12.16
CA SER A 52 -7.78 -4.40 13.17
C SER A 52 -8.76 -3.74 14.16
N GLU A 53 -8.76 -2.41 14.23
CA GLU A 53 -9.69 -1.63 15.04
C GLU A 53 -10.33 -0.50 14.23
N ALA A 54 -11.61 -0.23 14.49
CA ALA A 54 -12.30 0.91 13.92
C ALA A 54 -11.75 2.23 14.49
N ARG A 55 -11.56 3.21 13.60
CA ARG A 55 -11.18 4.56 14.00
C ARG A 55 -12.29 5.25 14.77
N LYS A 56 -11.92 5.92 15.87
CA LYS A 56 -12.86 6.57 16.81
C LYS A 56 -13.11 8.06 16.50
N ASP A 57 -12.24 8.65 15.70
CA ASP A 57 -12.20 10.06 15.35
C ASP A 57 -12.87 10.37 14.00
N LEU A 58 -13.57 9.39 13.41
CA LEU A 58 -14.26 9.59 12.13
C LEU A 58 -15.46 10.54 12.28
N PRO A 59 -15.65 11.46 11.32
CA PRO A 59 -16.85 12.30 11.26
C PRO A 59 -18.11 11.44 11.04
N PRO A 60 -19.32 11.94 11.38
CA PRO A 60 -20.54 11.14 11.40
C PRO A 60 -20.88 10.41 10.10
N ASP A 61 -20.59 11.02 8.95
CA ASP A 61 -20.87 10.47 7.62
C ASP A 61 -19.88 9.38 7.18
N TRP A 62 -18.76 9.20 7.90
CA TRP A 62 -17.76 8.16 7.69
C TRP A 62 -17.85 7.01 8.69
N ARG A 63 -18.77 7.08 9.67
CA ARG A 63 -18.97 6.00 10.62
C ARG A 63 -19.58 4.80 9.88
N PRO A 64 -19.02 3.59 10.03
CA PRO A 64 -19.53 2.43 9.31
C PRO A 64 -20.99 2.18 9.71
N ASP A 65 -21.83 1.90 8.71
CA ASP A 65 -23.13 1.31 8.98
C ASP A 65 -22.86 -0.09 9.55
N VAL A 66 -23.36 -0.36 10.76
CA VAL A 66 -23.15 -1.63 11.48
C VAL A 66 -23.63 -2.83 10.65
N THR A 67 -24.44 -2.60 9.62
CA THR A 67 -24.93 -3.62 8.67
C THR A 67 -23.99 -3.92 7.49
N SER A 68 -22.93 -3.13 7.28
CA SER A 68 -22.08 -3.16 6.08
C SER A 68 -20.68 -3.75 6.27
N SER A 69 -20.21 -3.88 7.52
CA SER A 69 -18.99 -4.63 7.82
C SER A 69 -19.31 -6.12 7.82
N GLY A 70 -18.71 -6.89 6.91
CA GLY A 70 -18.82 -8.35 6.90
C GLY A 70 -18.49 -8.93 8.29
N ASP A 71 -19.05 -10.10 8.60
CA ASP A 71 -19.00 -10.72 9.94
C ASP A 71 -17.60 -11.00 10.50
N TYR A 72 -16.54 -10.79 9.72
CA TYR A 72 -15.15 -11.08 10.09
C TYR A 72 -14.27 -9.83 10.05
N VAL A 73 -13.66 -9.52 11.20
CA VAL A 73 -12.58 -8.54 11.34
C VAL A 73 -11.31 -9.31 11.65
N ASP A 74 -10.26 -9.08 10.86
CA ASP A 74 -8.96 -9.70 11.11
C ASP A 74 -8.24 -8.98 12.26
N PRO A 75 -7.68 -9.71 13.24
CA PRO A 75 -6.93 -9.09 14.34
C PRO A 75 -5.62 -8.45 13.89
N ASP A 76 -5.07 -8.85 12.74
CA ASP A 76 -3.82 -8.33 12.21
C ASP A 76 -4.05 -7.10 11.32
N LEU A 77 -3.25 -6.05 11.53
CA LEU A 77 -3.23 -4.87 10.66
C LEU A 77 -2.91 -5.29 9.22
N HIS A 78 -3.81 -4.98 8.28
CA HIS A 78 -3.76 -5.43 6.90
C HIS A 78 -3.77 -6.97 6.72
N GLY A 79 -4.38 -7.66 7.67
CA GLY A 79 -4.74 -9.07 7.60
C GLY A 79 -3.60 -10.05 7.80
N TYR A 80 -3.96 -11.31 8.01
CA TYR A 80 -3.02 -12.39 8.30
C TYR A 80 -1.92 -12.56 7.22
N SER A 81 -2.23 -12.34 5.94
CA SER A 81 -1.25 -12.52 4.84
C SER A 81 -0.05 -11.59 4.90
N SER A 82 -0.22 -10.40 5.46
CA SER A 82 0.83 -9.38 5.52
C SER A 82 1.69 -9.51 6.78
N ASN A 83 1.23 -10.30 7.77
CA ASN A 83 1.87 -10.48 9.08
C ASN A 83 2.47 -11.88 9.29
N SER A 84 2.32 -12.78 8.32
CA SER A 84 2.69 -14.19 8.45
C SER A 84 3.85 -14.60 7.55
N HIS A 85 4.55 -15.67 7.94
CA HIS A 85 5.59 -16.28 7.12
C HIS A 85 4.98 -17.16 6.03
N TRP A 86 5.35 -16.87 4.78
CA TRP A 86 4.93 -17.66 3.62
C TRP A 86 5.90 -18.82 3.38
N GLN A 87 5.37 -19.95 2.92
CA GLN A 87 6.16 -21.10 2.54
C GLN A 87 6.51 -21.00 1.05
N LEU A 88 7.80 -21.04 0.72
CA LEU A 88 8.27 -21.16 -0.66
C LEU A 88 8.13 -22.63 -1.09
N VAL A 89 7.19 -22.92 -1.99
CA VAL A 89 6.84 -24.30 -2.37
C VAL A 89 7.39 -24.71 -3.73
N ARG A 90 7.75 -23.74 -4.58
CA ARG A 90 8.34 -23.99 -5.89
C ARG A 90 9.34 -22.91 -6.24
N VAL A 91 10.49 -23.34 -6.76
CA VAL A 91 11.55 -22.48 -7.27
C VAL A 91 11.98 -22.99 -8.63
N GLU A 92 11.91 -22.11 -9.61
CA GLU A 92 12.33 -22.32 -11.00
C GLU A 92 13.21 -21.13 -11.42
N PRO A 93 13.97 -21.25 -12.52
CA PRO A 93 14.93 -20.20 -12.90
C PRO A 93 14.34 -18.78 -12.97
N ARG A 94 13.05 -18.63 -13.30
CA ARG A 94 12.36 -17.33 -13.38
C ARG A 94 11.02 -17.28 -12.66
N ARG A 95 10.64 -18.32 -11.93
CA ARG A 95 9.33 -18.39 -11.29
C ARG A 95 9.48 -18.93 -9.89
N ILE A 96 8.85 -18.26 -8.95
CA ILE A 96 8.67 -18.78 -7.59
C ILE A 96 7.20 -18.82 -7.23
N GLU A 97 6.84 -19.79 -6.41
CA GLU A 97 5.50 -19.94 -5.86
C GLU A 97 5.57 -20.00 -4.35
N LEU A 98 4.78 -19.16 -3.69
CA LEU A 98 4.66 -19.10 -2.25
C LEU A 98 3.22 -19.40 -1.84
N VAL A 99 3.07 -20.15 -0.76
CA VAL A 99 1.77 -20.52 -0.19
C VAL A 99 1.70 -20.07 1.26
N LEU A 100 0.53 -19.60 1.67
CA LEU A 100 0.20 -19.38 3.06
C LEU A 100 -1.17 -20.00 3.36
N GLU A 101 -1.19 -20.97 4.26
CA GLU A 101 -2.42 -21.53 4.82
C GLU A 101 -2.89 -20.64 5.97
N TYR A 102 -4.19 -20.34 6.00
CA TYR A 102 -4.79 -19.51 7.04
C TYR A 102 -5.30 -20.35 8.20
N PRO A 103 -5.46 -19.74 9.40
CA PRO A 103 -6.03 -20.42 10.57
C PRO A 103 -7.37 -21.11 10.25
N PRO A 104 -7.70 -22.25 10.91
CA PRO A 104 -8.87 -23.06 10.56
C PRO A 104 -10.22 -22.32 10.58
N LEU A 105 -10.38 -21.33 11.47
CA LEU A 105 -11.59 -20.54 11.63
C LEU A 105 -11.65 -19.30 10.75
N HIS A 106 -10.58 -19.01 10.01
CA HIS A 106 -10.54 -17.85 9.12
C HIS A 106 -11.39 -18.12 7.86
N PRO A 107 -12.16 -17.12 7.35
CA PRO A 107 -12.99 -17.29 6.14
C PRO A 107 -12.17 -17.65 4.89
N ILE A 108 -10.95 -17.13 4.80
CA ILE A 108 -9.94 -17.53 3.81
C ILE A 108 -9.28 -18.84 4.22
N ARG A 109 -9.15 -19.77 3.26
CA ARG A 109 -8.43 -21.04 3.45
C ARG A 109 -6.94 -20.87 3.30
N ARG A 110 -6.55 -20.30 2.15
CA ARG A 110 -5.17 -20.15 1.74
C ARG A 110 -5.04 -19.10 0.67
N VAL A 111 -3.84 -18.59 0.55
CA VAL A 111 -3.43 -17.73 -0.54
C VAL A 111 -2.18 -18.29 -1.21
N VAL A 112 -2.06 -18.06 -2.51
CA VAL A 112 -0.91 -18.46 -3.31
C VAL A 112 -0.41 -17.23 -4.05
N ARG A 113 0.89 -16.94 -3.94
CA ARG A 113 1.56 -15.90 -4.69
C ARG A 113 2.47 -16.55 -5.71
N THR A 114 2.32 -16.20 -6.99
CA THR A 114 3.28 -16.57 -8.03
C THR A 114 4.01 -15.31 -8.46
N ILE A 115 5.33 -15.39 -8.58
CA ILE A 115 6.19 -14.30 -9.02
C ILE A 115 7.01 -14.81 -10.19
N THR A 116 6.84 -14.20 -11.37
CA THR A 116 7.51 -14.62 -12.60
C THR A 116 8.31 -13.46 -13.16
N ALA A 117 9.59 -13.67 -13.43
CA ALA A 117 10.44 -12.74 -14.16
C ALA A 117 10.24 -12.91 -15.68
N SER A 118 10.06 -11.78 -16.37
CA SER A 118 9.92 -11.75 -17.83
C SER A 118 11.23 -12.11 -18.53
N GLU A 119 11.12 -12.77 -19.70
CA GLU A 119 12.25 -12.98 -20.62
C GLU A 119 12.54 -11.75 -21.48
N GLU A 120 11.51 -10.96 -21.75
CA GLU A 120 11.52 -9.94 -22.81
C GLU A 120 11.86 -8.55 -22.29
N ALA A 121 11.66 -8.33 -21.00
CA ALA A 121 11.83 -7.03 -20.36
C ALA A 121 12.26 -7.18 -18.89
N PRO A 122 12.88 -6.15 -18.30
CA PRO A 122 13.12 -6.08 -16.86
C PRO A 122 11.79 -5.85 -16.11
N ALA A 123 10.95 -6.88 -16.06
CA ALA A 123 9.61 -6.84 -15.51
C ALA A 123 9.32 -8.09 -14.67
N LEU A 124 8.45 -7.92 -13.66
CA LEU A 124 7.90 -9.01 -12.85
C LEU A 124 6.39 -9.06 -13.04
N GLU A 125 5.86 -10.25 -13.29
CA GLU A 125 4.44 -10.56 -13.14
C GLU A 125 4.22 -11.16 -11.76
N ILE A 126 3.26 -10.60 -11.01
CA ILE A 126 2.98 -11.03 -9.64
C ILE A 126 1.49 -11.33 -9.48
N SER A 127 1.12 -12.61 -9.43
CA SER A 127 -0.29 -13.03 -9.30
C SER A 127 -0.61 -13.48 -7.87
N LEU A 128 -1.83 -13.21 -7.43
CA LEU A 128 -2.36 -13.58 -6.11
C LEU A 128 -3.63 -14.40 -6.36
N MET A 129 -3.64 -15.65 -5.90
CA MET A 129 -4.84 -16.46 -5.83
C MET A 129 -5.29 -16.52 -4.37
N VAL A 130 -6.57 -16.23 -4.14
CA VAL A 130 -7.21 -16.32 -2.83
C VAL A 130 -8.25 -17.42 -2.88
N GLN A 131 -8.11 -18.43 -2.02
CA GLN A 131 -9.11 -19.48 -1.87
C GLN A 131 -9.87 -19.26 -0.57
N SER A 132 -11.17 -18.98 -0.66
CA SER A 132 -12.05 -18.91 0.51
C SER A 132 -12.55 -20.30 0.94
N ARG A 133 -12.97 -20.41 2.21
CA ARG A 133 -13.69 -21.57 2.77
C ARG A 133 -15.20 -21.45 2.56
N ALA A 134 -15.70 -20.22 2.56
CA ALA A 134 -17.11 -19.88 2.41
C ALA A 134 -17.26 -18.62 1.56
N GLY A 135 -18.49 -18.28 1.17
CA GLY A 135 -18.79 -16.95 0.66
C GLY A 135 -18.49 -15.90 1.74
N SER A 136 -17.78 -14.84 1.38
CA SER A 136 -17.35 -13.81 2.33
C SER A 136 -17.13 -12.49 1.60
N ASP A 137 -17.56 -11.39 2.21
CA ASP A 137 -17.28 -10.04 1.74
C ASP A 137 -16.07 -9.49 2.50
N LEU A 138 -14.89 -9.66 1.90
CA LEU A 138 -13.61 -9.26 2.50
C LEU A 138 -12.83 -8.33 1.56
N PRO A 139 -12.34 -7.18 2.03
CA PRO A 139 -11.50 -6.29 1.23
C PRO A 139 -10.17 -6.96 0.90
N ILE A 140 -9.67 -6.79 -0.32
CA ILE A 140 -8.36 -7.27 -0.75
C ILE A 140 -7.52 -6.07 -1.18
N GLY A 141 -6.26 -6.03 -0.76
CA GLY A 141 -5.28 -5.05 -1.18
C GLY A 141 -3.99 -5.70 -1.65
N VAL A 142 -3.30 -5.04 -2.57
CA VAL A 142 -1.89 -5.31 -2.90
C VAL A 142 -1.10 -4.04 -2.64
N HIS A 143 0.08 -4.16 -2.05
CA HIS A 143 0.75 -3.03 -1.40
C HIS A 143 2.17 -2.78 -1.94
N PRO A 144 2.34 -2.40 -3.23
CA PRO A 144 3.66 -2.04 -3.73
C PRO A 144 4.12 -0.71 -3.12
N VAL A 145 5.29 -0.70 -2.49
CA VAL A 145 5.89 0.53 -1.94
C VAL A 145 7.10 0.91 -2.79
N LEU A 146 6.97 1.99 -3.56
CA LEU A 146 7.98 2.45 -4.52
C LEU A 146 8.88 3.54 -3.92
N ARG A 147 10.17 3.43 -4.19
CA ARG A 147 11.18 4.41 -3.78
C ARG A 147 11.07 5.65 -4.67
N LEU A 148 11.01 6.81 -4.02
CA LEU A 148 11.06 8.10 -4.69
C LEU A 148 12.50 8.63 -4.77
N PRO A 149 12.82 9.52 -5.73
CA PRO A 149 14.09 10.25 -5.75
C PRO A 149 14.27 11.13 -4.52
N ASP A 150 15.52 11.43 -4.14
CA ASP A 150 15.82 12.22 -2.94
C ASP A 150 15.43 13.70 -3.07
N SER A 151 15.41 14.23 -4.30
CA SER A 151 15.09 15.62 -4.58
C SER A 151 13.59 15.81 -4.84
N PRO A 152 12.94 16.85 -4.26
CA PRO A 152 11.52 17.10 -4.46
C PRO A 152 11.12 17.22 -5.93
N ARG A 153 9.90 16.75 -6.26
CA ARG A 153 9.24 16.88 -7.57
C ARG A 153 9.99 16.23 -8.74
N MET A 154 10.96 15.35 -8.47
CA MET A 154 11.77 14.69 -9.50
C MET A 154 11.11 13.44 -10.10
N ALA A 155 10.10 12.88 -9.45
CA ALA A 155 9.27 11.82 -10.00
C ALA A 155 7.94 12.38 -10.53
N SER A 156 7.39 11.76 -11.57
CA SER A 156 6.03 12.00 -12.06
C SER A 156 5.15 10.77 -11.88
N LEU A 157 3.93 10.97 -11.40
CA LEU A 157 2.93 9.93 -11.21
C LEU A 157 1.76 10.10 -12.19
N ASP A 158 1.48 9.06 -12.96
CA ASP A 158 0.38 8.99 -13.92
C ASP A 158 -0.50 7.76 -13.62
N PHE A 159 -1.81 7.94 -13.61
CA PHE A 159 -2.79 6.87 -13.39
C PHE A 159 -3.57 6.49 -14.66
N GLY A 160 -3.35 7.22 -15.77
CA GLY A 160 -4.22 7.18 -16.94
C GLY A 160 -5.65 7.66 -16.65
N GLY A 161 -6.47 7.78 -17.69
CA GLY A 161 -7.88 8.16 -17.55
C GLY A 161 -8.07 9.62 -17.10
N ALA A 162 -9.05 9.86 -16.22
CA ALA A 162 -9.37 11.19 -15.68
C ALA A 162 -9.34 11.15 -14.14
N PRO A 163 -8.15 10.92 -13.54
CA PRO A 163 -8.04 10.56 -12.15
C PRO A 163 -8.43 11.73 -11.23
N ARG A 164 -9.13 11.40 -10.15
CA ARG A 164 -9.56 12.31 -9.10
C ARG A 164 -9.08 11.79 -7.76
N ALA A 165 -8.82 12.69 -6.83
CA ALA A 165 -8.27 12.35 -5.54
C ALA A 165 -9.22 12.71 -4.41
N TRP A 166 -9.27 11.82 -3.41
CA TRP A 166 -9.99 11.97 -2.18
C TRP A 166 -9.00 11.82 -1.03
N THR A 167 -9.05 12.72 -0.04
CA THR A 167 -8.16 12.64 1.13
C THR A 167 -8.84 11.90 2.27
N SER A 168 -8.04 11.40 3.21
CA SER A 168 -8.56 10.81 4.44
C SER A 168 -9.53 11.77 5.16
N PRO A 169 -10.63 11.26 5.77
CA PRO A 169 -11.62 12.08 6.47
C PRO A 169 -11.06 12.84 7.69
N THR A 170 -9.88 12.45 8.16
CA THR A 170 -9.11 13.17 9.18
C THR A 170 -7.62 13.17 8.80
N PRO A 171 -6.76 13.97 9.46
CA PRO A 171 -5.33 13.88 9.29
C PRO A 171 -4.84 12.45 9.56
N VAL A 172 -3.98 11.92 8.69
CA VAL A 172 -3.42 10.57 8.84
C VAL A 172 -2.42 10.56 9.99
N GLU A 173 -1.55 11.56 10.00
CA GLU A 173 -0.60 11.83 11.07
C GLU A 173 -0.84 13.27 11.57
N PRO A 174 -1.52 13.46 12.71
CA PRO A 174 -1.85 14.78 13.24
C PRO A 174 -0.60 15.67 13.42
N GLY A 175 -0.62 16.85 12.82
CA GLY A 175 0.52 17.80 12.86
C GLY A 175 1.57 17.57 11.77
N ILE A 176 1.51 16.45 11.04
CA ILE A 176 2.42 16.13 9.92
C ILE A 176 1.67 16.18 8.59
N SER A 177 0.47 15.57 8.49
CA SER A 177 -0.36 15.65 7.28
C SER A 177 -0.69 17.10 6.93
N ARG A 178 -0.58 17.43 5.64
CA ARG A 178 -0.77 18.77 5.10
C ARG A 178 -1.97 18.90 4.18
N PHE A 179 -2.50 17.81 3.62
CA PHE A 179 -3.73 17.89 2.85
C PHE A 179 -4.93 18.19 3.75
N LYS A 180 -5.87 19.00 3.25
CA LYS A 180 -7.15 19.18 3.93
C LYS A 180 -7.86 17.83 4.00
N SER A 181 -8.42 17.51 5.16
CA SER A 181 -9.18 16.28 5.37
C SER A 181 -10.53 16.31 4.67
N ASP A 182 -11.06 15.13 4.34
CA ASP A 182 -12.35 14.89 3.67
C ASP A 182 -12.56 15.70 2.39
N VAL A 183 -11.48 15.97 1.65
CA VAL A 183 -11.58 16.51 0.31
C VAL A 183 -12.03 15.39 -0.61
N ARG A 184 -13.04 15.66 -1.45
CA ARG A 184 -13.56 14.72 -2.45
C ARG A 184 -13.43 15.31 -3.85
N ASN A 185 -13.21 14.45 -4.83
CA ASN A 185 -13.20 14.82 -6.25
C ASN A 185 -12.17 15.92 -6.63
N ALA A 186 -11.03 15.99 -5.93
CA ALA A 186 -9.97 16.94 -6.25
C ALA A 186 -9.18 16.52 -7.50
N LEU A 187 -8.59 17.51 -8.18
CA LEU A 187 -7.54 17.24 -9.18
C LEU A 187 -6.24 16.93 -8.44
N LEU A 188 -5.52 15.88 -8.87
CA LEU A 188 -4.21 15.54 -8.29
C LEU A 188 -3.20 16.69 -8.41
N THR A 189 -3.36 17.56 -9.41
CA THR A 189 -2.50 18.73 -9.63
C THR A 189 -2.85 19.93 -8.74
N GLN A 190 -3.97 19.87 -8.01
CA GLN A 190 -4.51 20.96 -7.20
C GLN A 190 -5.07 20.43 -5.86
N MET A 191 -4.33 19.54 -5.20
CA MET A 191 -4.71 18.99 -3.90
C MET A 191 -4.79 20.09 -2.85
N PRO A 192 -5.95 20.33 -2.21
CA PRO A 192 -6.06 21.38 -1.20
C PRO A 192 -5.20 21.09 0.03
N THR A 193 -4.46 22.09 0.50
CA THR A 193 -3.58 21.99 1.67
C THR A 193 -4.08 22.85 2.84
N VAL A 194 -3.66 22.51 4.06
CA VAL A 194 -3.82 23.31 5.26
C VAL A 194 -2.71 24.37 5.28
N SER A 195 -3.08 25.65 5.29
CA SER A 195 -2.15 26.78 5.41
C SER A 195 -2.26 27.43 6.78
N ALA A 196 -1.11 27.73 7.41
CA ALA A 196 -1.06 28.51 8.65
C ALA A 196 -1.61 29.94 8.48
N SER A 197 -1.61 30.49 7.27
CA SER A 197 -2.11 31.83 6.98
C SER A 197 -3.60 31.88 6.61
N GLY A 198 -4.29 30.74 6.54
CA GLY A 198 -5.68 30.64 6.07
C GLY A 198 -5.86 30.84 4.55
N ALA A 199 -4.81 31.21 3.83
CA ALA A 199 -4.84 31.33 2.37
C ALA A 199 -5.10 29.98 1.71
N GLN A 200 -5.90 29.98 0.64
CA GLN A 200 -6.11 28.78 -0.16
C GLN A 200 -4.81 28.41 -0.88
N GLN A 201 -4.25 27.26 -0.53
CA GLN A 201 -3.05 26.71 -1.14
C GLN A 201 -3.34 25.31 -1.66
N THR A 202 -2.75 24.98 -2.80
CA THR A 202 -2.86 23.66 -3.40
C THR A 202 -1.48 23.08 -3.68
N GLU A 203 -1.38 21.75 -3.65
CA GLU A 203 -0.18 21.00 -4.00
C GLU A 203 -0.41 20.15 -5.25
N ASN A 204 0.65 19.94 -6.03
CA ASN A 204 0.62 19.02 -7.15
C ASN A 204 1.19 17.65 -6.72
N MET A 205 0.30 16.70 -6.44
CA MET A 205 0.63 15.33 -6.04
C MET A 205 1.11 14.46 -7.22
N THR A 206 0.95 14.90 -8.47
CA THR A 206 1.53 14.19 -9.62
C THR A 206 3.05 14.33 -9.71
N ARG A 207 3.66 15.12 -8.81
CA ARG A 207 5.11 15.36 -8.75
C ARG A 207 5.62 15.06 -7.35
N LEU A 208 6.43 14.00 -7.24
CA LEU A 208 6.89 13.44 -5.97
C LEU A 208 8.43 13.44 -5.89
N PRO A 209 9.04 13.38 -4.69
CA PRO A 209 8.41 13.66 -3.39
C PRO A 209 7.88 15.09 -3.29
N LEU A 210 6.98 15.33 -2.34
CA LEU A 210 6.56 16.69 -1.99
C LEU A 210 7.73 17.46 -1.35
N PRO A 211 7.77 18.80 -1.42
CA PRO A 211 8.92 19.60 -0.95
C PRO A 211 8.99 19.75 0.58
N TYR A 212 8.25 18.93 1.32
CA TYR A 212 8.19 18.92 2.77
C TYR A 212 7.90 17.50 3.26
N PRO A 213 8.35 17.14 4.48
CA PRO A 213 7.91 15.91 5.13
C PRO A 213 6.39 15.92 5.31
N THR A 214 5.76 14.81 4.97
CA THR A 214 4.33 14.58 5.21
C THR A 214 4.04 13.08 5.22
N GLU A 215 2.91 12.71 5.81
CA GLU A 215 2.30 11.38 5.74
C GLU A 215 0.86 11.60 5.28
N GLU A 216 0.51 11.09 4.10
CA GLU A 216 -0.77 11.35 3.44
C GLU A 216 -1.39 10.05 2.97
N LEU A 217 -2.72 9.93 3.12
CA LEU A 217 -3.52 8.86 2.54
C LEU A 217 -4.47 9.48 1.53
N VAL A 218 -4.29 9.10 0.27
CA VAL A 218 -5.08 9.60 -0.86
C VAL A 218 -5.66 8.44 -1.64
N LEU A 219 -6.99 8.42 -1.74
CA LEU A 219 -7.70 7.51 -2.63
C LEU A 219 -7.79 8.15 -4.02
N VAL A 220 -7.25 7.48 -5.03
CA VAL A 220 -7.36 7.89 -6.42
C VAL A 220 -8.48 7.09 -7.08
N VAL A 221 -9.43 7.80 -7.70
CA VAL A 221 -10.56 7.22 -8.43
C VAL A 221 -10.53 7.68 -9.90
N GLY A 222 -11.27 7.02 -10.78
CA GLY A 222 -11.34 7.41 -12.20
C GLY A 222 -10.08 7.06 -13.02
N HIS A 223 -9.27 6.12 -12.51
CA HIS A 223 -8.14 5.50 -13.20
C HIS A 223 -8.55 4.15 -13.83
N HIS A 224 -7.72 3.59 -14.71
CA HIS A 224 -8.01 2.32 -15.42
C HIS A 224 -7.35 1.09 -14.78
N GLY A 225 -7.14 1.10 -13.46
CA GLY A 225 -6.40 0.04 -12.76
C GLY A 225 -4.88 0.03 -12.97
N SER A 226 -4.31 1.06 -13.61
CA SER A 226 -2.87 1.22 -13.83
C SER A 226 -2.31 2.46 -13.15
N ALA A 227 -1.04 2.41 -12.77
CA ALA A 227 -0.26 3.57 -12.35
C ALA A 227 1.18 3.46 -12.86
N MET A 228 1.77 4.59 -13.24
CA MET A 228 3.14 4.71 -13.72
C MET A 228 3.86 5.79 -12.91
N LEU A 229 4.99 5.42 -12.34
CA LEU A 229 5.92 6.33 -11.68
C LEU A 229 7.19 6.43 -12.53
N THR A 230 7.55 7.64 -12.93
CA THR A 230 8.75 7.92 -13.73
C THR A 230 9.71 8.80 -12.93
N ASN A 231 10.99 8.44 -12.89
CA ASN A 231 12.07 9.14 -12.19
C ASN A 231 13.14 9.62 -13.16
#